data_AF-A0A367R8D6-F1
#
_entry.id   AF-A0A367R8D6-F1
#
_cell.length_a   1.000
_cell.length_b   1.000
_cell.length_c   1.000
_cell.angle_alpha   90.00
_cell.angle_beta   90.00
_cell.angle_gamma   90.00
#
_symmetry.space_group_name_H-M   'P 1'
#
loop_
_entity.id
_entity.type
_entity.pdbx_description
1 polymer ?
#
loop_
_entity_poly.entity_id
_entity_poly.type
_entity_poly.pdbx_seq_one_letter_code
_entity_poly.pdbx_strand_id
1 'polypeptide(L)' 'MIDEYFQTLMTFPPRNFQREAIAKLLNQQNILLHAPTGSGKIETAITPFLFAKHLNLEFPNKMIYIVPL' A
#
# COMPACT_ATOMS: atom_id res chain seq x y z
N MET A 1 10.73 -9.02 -0.37
CA MET A 1 9.25 -9.10 -0.40
C MET A 1 8.59 -7.76 -0.77
N ILE A 2 8.39 -6.79 0.13
CA ILE A 2 7.65 -5.54 -0.19
C ILE A 2 8.25 -4.85 -1.42
N ASP A 3 9.57 -4.67 -1.45
CA ASP A 3 10.25 -3.98 -2.53
C ASP A 3 10.12 -4.67 -3.88
N GLU A 4 10.28 -6.00 -3.91
CA GLU A 4 10.19 -6.80 -5.13
C GLU A 4 8.78 -6.75 -5.72
N TYR A 5 7.75 -7.02 -4.90
CA TYR A 5 6.37 -6.98 -5.38
C TYR A 5 5.94 -5.56 -5.75
N PHE A 6 6.41 -4.55 -5.02
CA PHE A 6 6.13 -3.15 -5.36
C PHE A 6 6.75 -2.81 -6.71
N GLN A 7 8.01 -3.17 -6.93
CA GLN A 7 8.71 -2.96 -8.20
C GLN A 7 7.98 -3.65 -9.36
N THR A 8 7.48 -4.88 -9.17
CA THR A 8 6.71 -5.60 -10.19
C THR A 8 5.41 -4.89 -10.54
N LEU A 9 4.69 -4.34 -9.56
CA LEU A 9 3.43 -3.63 -9.80
C LEU A 9 3.62 -2.22 -10.36
N MET A 10 4.63 -1.50 -9.89
CA MET A 10 4.76 -0.05 -10.11
C MET A 10 5.85 0.31 -11.11
N THR A 11 6.72 -0.63 -11.51
CA THR A 11 7.89 -0.44 -12.39
C THR A 11 9.03 0.43 -11.80
N PHE A 12 8.89 0.89 -10.56
CA PHE A 12 9.89 1.66 -9.81
C PHE A 12 9.92 1.21 -8.34
N PRO A 13 11.03 1.44 -7.61
CA PRO A 13 11.16 0.93 -6.24
C PRO A 13 10.34 1.79 -5.28
N PRO A 14 9.80 1.23 -4.19
CA PRO A 14 9.04 2.01 -3.24
C PRO A 14 9.92 3.08 -2.59
N ARG A 15 9.36 4.28 -2.43
CA ARG A 15 9.96 5.31 -1.57
C ARG A 15 9.88 4.87 -0.11
N ASN A 16 10.75 5.39 0.74
CA ASN A 16 10.84 4.98 2.15
C ASN A 16 9.49 5.04 2.89
N PHE A 17 8.72 6.12 2.70
CA PHE A 17 7.42 6.26 3.36
C PHE A 17 6.39 5.22 2.84
N GLN A 18 6.49 4.83 1.57
CA GLN A 18 5.60 3.82 0.97
C GLN A 18 5.90 2.45 1.58
N ARG A 19 7.18 2.09 1.66
CA ARG A 19 7.63 0.84 2.29
C ARG A 19 7.15 0.75 3.74
N GLU A 20 7.35 1.80 4.53
CA GLU A 20 6.94 1.85 5.93
C GLU A 20 5.41 1.73 6.10
N ALA A 21 4.65 2.52 5.35
CA ALA A 21 3.19 2.51 5.40
C ALA A 21 2.61 1.16 4.97
N ILE A 22 3.14 0.55 3.90
CA ILE A 22 2.72 -0.77 3.44
C ILE A 22 3.01 -1.83 4.50
N ALA A 23 4.19 -1.80 5.14
CA ALA A 23 4.53 -2.73 6.20
C ALA A 23 3.58 -2.60 7.41
N LYS A 24 3.23 -1.38 7.81
CA LYS A 24 2.25 -1.14 8.90
C LYS A 24 0.86 -1.66 8.53
N LEU A 25 0.39 -1.37 7.32
CA LEU A 25 -0.92 -1.80 6.84
C LEU A 25 -1.02 -3.33 6.76
N LEU A 26 -0.02 -4.02 6.23
CA LEU A 26 0.03 -5.49 6.21
C LEU A 26 0.02 -6.11 7.61
N ASN A 27 0.54 -5.40 8.61
CA ASN A 27 0.47 -5.78 10.03
C ASN A 27 -0.83 -5.32 10.72
N GLN A 28 -1.88 -5.00 9.94
CA GLN A 28 -3.21 -4.60 10.43
C GLN A 28 -3.19 -3.33 11.31
N GLN A 29 -2.21 -2.45 11.10
CA GLN A 29 -2.13 -1.18 11.82
C GLN A 29 -2.85 -0.08 11.03
N ASN A 30 -3.66 0.71 11.74
CA ASN A 30 -4.23 1.93 11.19
C ASN A 30 -3.16 3.00 11.06
N ILE A 31 -3.13 3.71 9.92
CA ILE A 31 -2.15 4.77 9.66
C ILE A 31 -2.83 6.07 9.23
N LEU A 32 -2.20 7.19 9.55
CA LEU A 32 -2.47 8.49 8.94
C LEU A 32 -1.31 8.83 8.00
N LEU A 33 -1.55 8.86 6.69
CA LEU A 33 -0.52 9.16 5.71
C LEU A 33 -0.55 10.63 5.30
N HIS A 34 0.38 11.42 5.85
CA HIS A 34 0.57 12.82 5.45
C HIS A 34 1.67 12.92 4.38
N ALA A 35 1.30 13.27 3.15
CA ALA A 35 2.24 13.59 2.08
C ALA A 35 1.59 14.51 1.03
N PRO A 36 2.36 15.25 0.20
CA PRO A 36 1.82 16.09 -0.86
C PRO A 36 1.04 15.32 -1.93
N THR A 37 0.26 16.02 -2.75
CA THR A 37 -0.31 15.44 -3.98
C THR A 37 0.81 15.07 -4.95
N GLY A 38 0.66 13.95 -5.68
CA GLY A 38 1.70 13.43 -6.58
C GLY A 38 2.84 12.68 -5.89
N SER A 39 2.83 12.55 -4.55
CA SER A 39 3.93 11.87 -3.82
C SER A 39 3.90 10.34 -3.88
N GLY A 40 2.80 9.75 -4.36
CA GLY A 40 2.61 8.29 -4.41
C GLY A 40 1.70 7.71 -3.31
N LYS A 41 0.77 8.51 -2.77
CA LYS A 41 -0.16 8.08 -1.69
C LYS A 41 -1.16 7.01 -2.16
N ILE A 42 -1.61 7.09 -3.41
CA ILE A 42 -2.60 6.16 -3.97
C ILE A 42 -1.99 4.77 -4.06
N GLU A 43 -0.78 4.68 -4.60
CA GLU A 43 0.04 3.48 -4.67
C GLU A 43 0.17 2.89 -3.27
N THR A 44 0.62 3.70 -2.30
CA THR A 44 0.78 3.29 -0.89
C THR A 44 -0.48 2.67 -0.28
N ALA A 45 -1.65 3.25 -0.56
CA ALA A 45 -2.93 2.80 0.02
C ALA A 45 -3.46 1.52 -0.64
N ILE A 46 -3.21 1.32 -1.94
CA ILE A 46 -3.75 0.20 -2.71
C ILE A 46 -2.83 -1.04 -2.62
N THR A 47 -1.52 -0.84 -2.59
CA THR A 47 -0.55 -1.95 -2.66
C THR A 47 -0.74 -3.03 -1.59
N PRO A 48 -1.05 -2.75 -0.30
CA PRO A 48 -1.26 -3.79 0.71
C PRO A 48 -2.37 -4.77 0.35
N PHE A 49 -3.48 -4.27 -0.22
CA PHE A 49 -4.60 -5.10 -0.67
C PHE A 49 -4.20 -6.01 -1.83
N LEU A 50 -3.46 -5.47 -2.81
CA LEU A 50 -2.96 -6.24 -3.95
C LEU A 50 -1.93 -7.29 -3.52
N PHE A 51 -1.04 -6.95 -2.60
CA PHE A 51 -0.06 -7.88 -2.03
C PHE A 51 -0.75 -9.03 -1.32
N ALA A 52 -1.71 -8.74 -0.45
CA ALA A 52 -2.42 -9.76 0.28
C ALA A 52 -3.19 -10.72 -0.66
N LYS A 53 -3.81 -10.19 -1.73
CA LYS A 53 -4.46 -11.01 -2.76
C LYS A 53 -3.47 -11.91 -3.50
N HIS A 54 -2.32 -11.36 -3.91
CA HIS A 54 -1.34 -12.10 -4.69
C HIS A 54 -0.60 -13.16 -3.86
N LEU A 55 -0.32 -12.85 -2.59
CA LEU A 55 0.44 -13.69 -1.67
C LEU A 55 -0.45 -14.57 -0.78
N ASN A 56 -1.77 -14.50 -0.96
CA ASN A 56 -2.76 -15.20 -0.15
C ASN A 56 -2.55 -14.98 1.36
N LEU A 57 -2.34 -13.73 1.76
CA LEU A 57 -2.16 -13.34 3.17
C LEU A 57 -3.50 -13.15 3.86
N GLU A 58 -3.53 -13.41 5.16
CA GLU A 58 -4.63 -13.03 6.06
C GLU A 58 -4.80 -11.51 6.06
N PHE A 59 -5.79 -11.01 5.30
CA PHE A 59 -6.08 -9.59 5.11
C PHE A 59 -7.54 -9.40 4.70
N PRO A 60 -8.14 -8.20 4.89
CA PRO A 60 -9.48 -7.93 4.38
C PRO A 60 -9.67 -8.25 2.89
N ASN A 61 -10.70 -9.03 2.58
CA ASN A 61 -11.02 -9.47 1.21
C ASN A 61 -11.62 -8.39 0.31
N LYS A 62 -11.98 -7.23 0.89
CA LYS A 62 -12.57 -6.07 0.21
C LYS A 62 -11.86 -4.79 0.66
N MET A 63 -11.67 -3.86 -0.27
CA MET A 63 -11.16 -2.51 -0.02
C MET A 63 -12.27 -1.50 -0.31
N ILE A 64 -12.45 -0.53 0.58
CA ILE A 64 -13.37 0.60 0.37
C ILE A 64 -12.51 1.85 0.22
N TYR A 65 -12.61 2.52 -0.93
CA TYR A 65 -11.92 3.77 -1.21
C TYR A 65 -12.93 4.93 -1.18
N ILE A 66 -12.75 5.84 -0.22
CA ILE A 66 -13.69 6.95 0.03
C ILE A 66 -12.99 8.26 -0.34
N VAL A 67 -13.65 9.08 -1.14
CA VAL A 67 -13.23 10.45 -1.46
C VAL A 67 -14.31 11.43 -1.03
N PRO A 68 -13.96 12.57 -0.41
CA PRO A 68 -14.93 13.63 -0.16
C PRO A 68 -15.29 14.27 -1.51
N LEU A 69 -16.56 14.20 -1.89
CA LEU A 69 -17.12 14.96 -3.01
C LEU A 69 -17.26 16.44 -2.62
#